data_AF-A0A529N8C5-F1
#
_entry.id   AF-A0A529N8C5-F1
#
_cell.length_a   1.000
_cell.length_b   1.000
_cell.length_c   1.000
_cell.angle_alpha   90.00
_cell.angle_beta   90.00
_cell.angle_gamma   90.00
#
_symmetry.space_group_name_H-M   'P 1'
#
loop_
_entity.id
_entity.type
_entity.pdbx_description
1 polymer ?
#
loop_
_entity_poly.entity_id
_entity_poly.type
_entity_poly.pdbx_seq_one_letter_code
_entity_poly.pdbx_strand_id
1 'polypeptide(L)'
;IMSQSGVTKEHFKEFIRAQMAWNQALSARYRSGEGGSVTEQDAVRRMLDKGGSKPTATEYMLQQVIFVVPASERAATLAKRKREADAMRARFSGCNTTREFAKGLIDVTVRDLGRVLAPQLPTDWAEQIKATKVGGATPTRETERGVEFI
;
A
#
# COMPACT_ATOMS: atom_id res chain seq x y z
N ILE A 1 -23.54 -18.56 -41.05
CA ILE A 1 -23.47 -17.84 -39.74
C ILE A 1 -23.23 -16.31 -39.88
N MET A 2 -23.51 -15.68 -41.04
CA MET A 2 -23.73 -14.20 -41.09
C MET A 2 -24.89 -13.82 -42.02
N SER A 3 -25.89 -14.70 -42.14
CA SER A 3 -27.15 -14.43 -42.88
C SER A 3 -28.40 -14.75 -42.05
N GLN A 4 -28.22 -15.25 -40.81
CA GLN A 4 -29.32 -15.49 -39.87
C GLN A 4 -29.54 -14.34 -38.87
N SER A 5 -28.83 -13.22 -39.03
CA SER A 5 -28.91 -12.06 -38.11
C SER A 5 -29.31 -10.76 -38.81
N GLY A 6 -29.78 -10.81 -40.07
CA GLY A 6 -30.30 -9.63 -40.78
C GLY A 6 -29.28 -8.55 -41.13
N VAL A 7 -27.98 -8.78 -40.94
CA VAL A 7 -26.91 -7.82 -41.27
C VAL A 7 -26.10 -8.36 -42.44
N THR A 8 -26.17 -7.67 -43.58
CA THR A 8 -25.34 -7.97 -44.76
C THR A 8 -23.86 -7.61 -44.49
N LYS A 9 -22.92 -8.21 -45.23
CA LYS A 9 -21.47 -7.92 -45.07
C LYS A 9 -21.18 -6.43 -45.27
N GLU A 10 -21.95 -5.79 -46.12
CA GLU A 10 -21.89 -4.36 -46.43
C GLU A 10 -22.22 -3.53 -45.19
N HIS A 11 -23.30 -3.85 -44.47
CA HIS A 11 -23.63 -3.19 -43.20
C HIS A 11 -22.57 -3.41 -42.12
N PHE A 12 -21.98 -4.60 -42.03
CA PHE A 12 -20.91 -4.85 -41.06
C PHE A 12 -19.65 -4.01 -41.37
N LYS A 13 -19.26 -3.89 -42.64
CA LYS A 13 -18.14 -3.02 -43.06
C LYS A 13 -18.42 -1.55 -42.76
N GLU A 14 -19.66 -1.12 -42.94
CA GLU A 14 -20.08 0.25 -42.66
C GLU A 14 -20.11 0.55 -41.15
N PHE A 15 -20.58 -0.40 -40.34
CA PHE A 15 -20.51 -0.33 -38.88
C PHE A 15 -19.05 -0.23 -38.37
N ILE A 16 -18.14 -1.06 -38.89
CA ILE A 16 -16.72 -0.99 -38.52
C ILE A 16 -16.10 0.35 -38.95
N ARG A 17 -16.43 0.87 -40.14
CA ARG A 17 -15.99 2.22 -40.56
C ARG A 17 -16.51 3.30 -39.62
N ALA A 18 -17.77 3.27 -39.24
CA ALA A 18 -18.35 4.23 -38.31
C ALA A 18 -17.66 4.18 -36.94
N GLN A 19 -17.37 2.98 -36.44
CA GLN A 19 -16.67 2.79 -35.17
C GLN A 19 -15.22 3.30 -35.21
N MET A 20 -14.49 3.04 -36.31
CA MET A 20 -13.14 3.58 -36.51
C MET A 20 -13.15 5.10 -36.65
N ALA A 21 -14.08 5.66 -37.43
CA ALA A 21 -14.22 7.09 -37.64
C ALA A 21 -14.56 7.82 -36.33
N TRP A 22 -15.38 7.21 -35.47
CA TRP A 22 -15.69 7.74 -34.15
C TRP A 22 -14.46 7.81 -33.24
N ASN A 23 -13.64 6.74 -33.18
CA ASN A 23 -12.40 6.74 -32.39
C ASN A 23 -11.39 7.79 -32.90
N GLN A 24 -11.32 7.99 -34.21
CA GLN A 24 -10.47 9.01 -34.82
C GLN A 24 -10.99 10.42 -34.52
N ALA A 25 -12.31 10.64 -34.58
CA ALA A 25 -12.94 11.92 -34.24
C ALA A 25 -12.81 12.26 -32.76
N LEU A 26 -12.97 11.28 -31.86
CA LEU A 26 -12.76 11.43 -30.43
C LEU A 26 -11.29 11.80 -30.14
N SER A 27 -10.36 11.09 -30.77
CA SER A 27 -8.92 11.38 -30.63
C SER A 27 -8.54 12.76 -31.20
N ALA A 28 -9.15 13.18 -32.31
CA ALA A 28 -8.99 14.51 -32.87
C ALA A 28 -9.55 15.58 -31.94
N ARG A 29 -10.74 15.35 -31.36
CA ARG A 29 -11.38 16.24 -30.37
C ARG A 29 -10.60 16.33 -29.07
N TYR A 30 -9.97 15.26 -28.61
CA TYR A 30 -9.09 15.29 -27.42
C TYR A 30 -7.79 16.03 -27.70
N ARG A 31 -7.29 16.03 -28.95
CA ARG A 31 -6.12 16.82 -29.36
C ARG A 31 -6.46 18.28 -29.64
N SER A 32 -7.68 18.58 -30.09
CA SER A 32 -8.12 19.95 -30.44
C SER A 32 -8.89 20.66 -29.32
N GLY A 33 -9.43 19.89 -28.37
CA GLY A 33 -10.04 20.39 -27.16
C GLY A 33 -8.98 20.56 -26.07
N GLU A 34 -9.23 21.48 -25.17
CA GLU A 34 -8.49 21.86 -23.97
C GLU A 34 -8.37 20.72 -22.92
N GLY A 35 -8.18 19.49 -23.39
CA GLY A 35 -7.84 18.29 -22.61
C GLY A 35 -6.40 17.84 -22.88
N GLY A 36 -5.53 18.80 -23.24
CA GLY A 36 -4.10 18.60 -23.36
C GLY A 36 -3.55 17.99 -22.08
N SER A 37 -2.58 17.09 -22.24
CA SER A 37 -1.70 16.61 -21.18
C SER A 37 -1.54 17.66 -20.09
N VAL A 38 -1.84 17.31 -18.83
CA VAL A 38 -1.59 18.21 -17.69
C VAL A 38 -0.16 18.70 -17.83
N THR A 39 -0.01 19.96 -18.20
CA THR A 39 1.32 20.55 -18.35
C THR A 39 1.89 20.74 -16.95
N GLU A 40 3.22 20.71 -16.81
CA GLU A 40 3.85 20.97 -15.50
C GLU A 40 3.37 22.30 -14.91
N GLN A 41 3.09 23.29 -15.77
CA GLN A 41 2.54 24.59 -15.38
C GLN A 41 1.11 24.51 -14.84
N ASP A 42 0.25 23.68 -15.42
CA ASP A 42 -1.12 23.46 -14.91
C ASP A 42 -1.11 22.65 -13.60
N ALA A 43 -0.18 21.71 -13.45
CA ALA A 43 0.03 21.00 -12.20
C ALA A 43 0.50 21.96 -11.09
N VAL A 44 1.46 22.85 -11.40
CA VAL A 44 1.98 23.87 -10.48
C VAL A 44 0.89 24.88 -10.12
N ARG A 45 0.09 25.37 -11.07
CA ARG A 45 -1.08 26.23 -10.79
C ARG A 45 -2.09 25.53 -9.90
N ARG A 46 -2.45 24.27 -10.17
CA ARG A 46 -3.36 23.49 -9.30
C ARG A 46 -2.80 23.25 -7.89
N MET A 47 -1.48 23.17 -7.74
CA MET A 47 -0.83 23.10 -6.42
C MET A 47 -0.83 24.45 -5.70
N LEU A 48 -0.61 25.56 -6.42
CA LEU A 48 -0.61 26.93 -5.89
C LEU A 48 -2.02 27.44 -5.56
N ASP A 49 -3.03 27.12 -6.37
CA ASP A 49 -4.44 27.48 -6.15
C ASP A 49 -5.05 26.73 -4.96
N LYS A 50 -4.52 25.54 -4.64
CA LYS A 50 -4.79 24.81 -3.39
C LYS A 50 -3.98 25.34 -2.20
N GLY A 51 -3.38 26.52 -2.34
CA GLY A 51 -2.45 27.20 -1.43
C GLY A 51 -3.01 27.63 -0.07
N GLY A 52 -3.54 26.69 0.70
CA GLY A 52 -3.92 26.91 2.10
C GLY A 52 -3.71 25.68 2.98
N SER A 53 -3.85 24.48 2.43
CA SER A 53 -3.60 23.23 3.12
C SER A 53 -2.44 22.50 2.45
N LYS A 54 -1.20 22.78 2.88
CA LYS A 54 -0.10 21.84 2.63
C LYS A 54 -0.62 20.47 3.07
N PRO A 55 -0.66 19.44 2.20
CA PRO A 55 -1.02 18.11 2.65
C PRO A 55 0.01 17.74 3.70
N THR A 56 -0.38 17.82 4.97
CA THR A 56 0.42 17.30 6.08
C THR A 56 0.32 15.79 5.97
N ALA A 57 1.11 15.21 5.08
CA ALA A 57 1.22 13.78 4.99
C ALA A 57 2.05 13.35 6.21
N THR A 58 1.38 12.90 7.27
CA THR A 58 2.08 12.30 8.40
C THR A 58 2.92 11.15 7.88
N GLU A 59 4.22 11.26 8.06
CA GLU A 59 5.21 10.27 7.65
C GLU A 59 5.62 9.47 8.87
N TYR A 60 5.65 8.15 8.73
CA TYR A 60 6.06 7.21 9.76
C TYR A 60 7.37 6.54 9.36
N MET A 61 8.30 6.46 10.31
CA MET A 61 9.46 5.58 10.23
C MET A 61 9.15 4.31 11.00
N LEU A 62 8.97 3.19 10.30
CA LEU A 62 8.48 1.96 10.90
C LEU A 62 9.51 0.83 10.77
N GLN A 63 9.56 0.00 11.79
CA GLN A 63 10.34 -1.23 11.81
C GLN A 63 9.45 -2.34 12.35
N GLN A 64 9.43 -3.47 11.67
CA GLN A 64 8.64 -4.62 12.08
C GLN A 64 9.54 -5.67 12.72
N VAL A 65 9.13 -6.17 13.88
CA VAL A 65 9.77 -7.29 14.56
C VAL A 65 8.87 -8.51 14.44
N ILE A 66 9.45 -9.63 14.00
CA ILE A 66 8.74 -10.88 13.73
C ILE A 66 9.42 -11.99 14.53
N PHE A 67 8.71 -12.51 15.51
CA PHE A 67 9.03 -13.76 16.18
C PHE A 67 8.49 -14.88 15.31
N VAL A 68 9.35 -15.43 14.46
CA VAL A 68 8.97 -16.44 13.49
C VAL A 68 8.47 -17.69 14.21
N VAL A 69 7.38 -18.26 13.71
CA VAL A 69 6.80 -19.51 14.16
C VAL A 69 6.53 -20.40 12.94
N PRO A 70 7.30 -21.49 12.75
CA PRO A 70 7.06 -22.43 11.66
C PRO A 70 5.64 -23.00 11.72
N ALA A 71 5.02 -23.18 10.56
CA ALA A 71 3.65 -23.70 10.47
C ALA A 71 3.49 -25.08 11.14
N SER A 72 4.51 -25.95 11.03
CA SER A 72 4.56 -27.27 11.66
C SER A 72 4.59 -27.24 13.18
N GLU A 73 5.14 -26.17 13.78
CA GLU A 73 5.33 -26.06 15.23
C GLU A 73 4.32 -25.11 15.88
N ARG A 74 3.46 -24.46 15.09
CA ARG A 74 2.59 -23.37 15.52
C ARG A 74 1.74 -23.74 16.74
N ALA A 75 1.12 -24.91 16.74
CA ALA A 75 0.28 -25.36 17.85
C ALA A 75 1.06 -25.51 19.17
N ALA A 76 2.34 -25.86 19.09
CA ALA A 76 3.19 -26.10 20.27
C ALA A 76 3.87 -24.82 20.77
N THR A 77 4.30 -23.93 19.87
CA THR A 77 5.23 -22.83 20.22
C THR A 77 4.61 -21.45 20.19
N LEU A 78 3.44 -21.24 19.56
CA LEU A 78 2.85 -19.91 19.38
C LEU A 78 2.65 -19.14 20.69
N ALA A 79 2.11 -19.80 21.73
CA ALA A 79 1.90 -19.16 23.04
C ALA A 79 3.22 -18.74 23.71
N LYS A 80 4.28 -19.55 23.58
CA LYS A 80 5.62 -19.22 24.08
C LYS A 80 6.18 -18.02 23.32
N ARG A 81 6.10 -18.05 21.99
CA ARG A 81 6.59 -16.99 21.10
C ARG A 81 5.86 -15.67 21.31
N LYS A 82 4.57 -15.72 21.63
CA LYS A 82 3.78 -14.55 22.04
C LYS A 82 4.32 -13.90 23.31
N ARG A 83 4.59 -14.70 24.36
CA ARG A 83 5.15 -14.19 25.61
C ARG A 83 6.54 -13.57 25.41
N GLU A 84 7.38 -14.18 24.57
CA GLU A 84 8.69 -13.65 24.22
C GLU A 84 8.59 -12.32 23.45
N ALA A 85 7.66 -12.23 22.50
CA ALA A 85 7.38 -11.00 21.77
C ALA A 85 6.86 -9.89 22.69
N ASP A 86 5.94 -10.20 23.60
CA ASP A 86 5.43 -9.24 24.58
C ASP A 86 6.53 -8.75 25.54
N ALA A 87 7.42 -9.65 25.97
CA ALA A 87 8.56 -9.30 26.81
C ALA A 87 9.57 -8.39 26.09
N MET A 88 9.84 -8.64 24.80
CA MET A 88 10.70 -7.77 24.00
C MET A 88 10.04 -6.40 23.78
N ARG A 89 8.76 -6.39 23.41
CA ARG A 89 7.96 -5.16 23.22
C ARG A 89 7.94 -4.30 24.48
N ALA A 90 7.79 -4.89 25.67
CA ALA A 90 7.82 -4.16 26.94
C ALA A 90 9.16 -3.45 27.20
N ARG A 91 10.25 -3.92 26.59
CA ARG A 91 11.60 -3.36 26.70
C ARG A 91 11.99 -2.48 25.50
N PHE A 92 11.08 -2.29 24.55
CA PHE A 92 11.32 -1.51 23.34
C PHE A 92 11.54 -0.03 23.68
N SER A 93 12.63 0.53 23.17
CA SER A 93 13.02 1.93 23.40
C SER A 93 13.27 2.72 22.11
N GLY A 94 12.95 2.14 20.95
CA GLY A 94 13.06 2.76 19.64
C GLY A 94 13.81 1.91 18.62
N CYS A 95 13.65 2.26 17.34
CA CYS A 95 14.15 1.50 16.18
C CYS A 95 15.67 1.30 16.15
N ASN A 96 16.43 2.18 16.82
CA ASN A 96 17.90 2.14 16.85
C ASN A 96 18.44 0.96 17.69
N THR A 97 17.70 0.54 18.72
CA THR A 97 18.14 -0.51 19.67
C THR A 97 17.56 -1.88 19.34
N THR A 98 16.52 -1.93 18.51
CA THR A 98 15.75 -3.15 18.21
C THR A 98 16.60 -4.28 17.64
N ARG A 99 17.52 -3.96 16.71
CA ARG A 99 18.43 -4.97 16.14
C ARG A 99 19.37 -5.56 17.19
N GLU A 100 19.90 -4.73 18.09
CA GLU A 100 20.81 -5.20 19.15
C GLU A 100 20.08 -6.12 20.12
N PHE A 101 18.85 -5.77 20.52
CA PHE A 101 18.02 -6.65 21.35
C PHE A 101 17.63 -7.95 20.64
N ALA A 102 17.40 -7.92 19.33
CA ALA A 102 17.01 -9.10 18.56
C ALA A 102 18.15 -10.11 18.38
N LYS A 103 19.42 -9.69 18.35
CA LYS A 103 20.59 -10.59 18.15
C LYS A 103 20.68 -11.74 19.15
N GLY A 104 20.19 -11.53 20.37
CA GLY A 104 20.18 -12.56 21.43
C GLY A 104 18.97 -13.50 21.39
N LEU A 105 18.06 -13.32 20.44
CA LEU A 105 16.79 -14.05 20.39
C LEU A 105 16.77 -14.99 19.18
N ILE A 106 16.22 -16.19 19.40
CA ILE A 106 16.10 -17.21 18.36
C ILE A 106 14.90 -16.90 17.47
N ASP A 107 15.09 -17.07 16.16
CA ASP A 107 14.05 -16.91 15.13
C ASP A 107 13.34 -15.56 15.16
N VAL A 108 14.08 -14.48 15.48
CA VAL A 108 13.57 -13.11 15.46
C VAL A 108 14.11 -12.37 14.23
N THR A 109 13.21 -11.86 13.40
CA THR A 109 13.54 -11.03 12.24
C THR A 109 13.17 -9.59 12.50
N VAL A 110 14.09 -8.67 12.24
CA VAL A 110 13.85 -7.22 12.29
C VAL A 110 13.87 -6.66 10.86
N ARG A 111 12.71 -6.23 10.38
CA ARG A 111 12.48 -5.72 9.02
C ARG A 111 12.23 -4.21 9.06
N ASP A 112 13.10 -3.43 8.42
CA ASP A 112 12.86 -1.99 8.26
C ASP A 112 11.81 -1.78 7.15
N LEU A 113 10.73 -1.07 7.48
CA LEU A 113 9.70 -0.68 6.52
C LEU A 113 9.99 0.70 5.91
N GLY A 114 10.94 1.44 6.48
CA GLY A 114 11.34 2.77 6.01
C GLY A 114 10.25 3.82 6.26
N ARG A 115 10.17 4.79 5.35
CA ARG A 115 9.22 5.89 5.39
C ARG A 115 7.91 5.50 4.73
N VAL A 116 6.83 5.54 5.50
CA VAL A 116 5.48 5.22 5.02
C VAL A 116 4.56 6.40 5.32
N LEU A 117 3.80 6.85 4.31
CA LEU A 117 2.80 7.89 4.50
C LEU A 117 1.55 7.32 5.17
N ALA A 118 0.87 8.11 5.99
CA ALA A 118 -0.37 7.69 6.67
C ALA A 118 -1.43 7.02 5.76
N PRO A 119 -1.67 7.46 4.51
CA PRO A 119 -2.63 6.82 3.61
C PRO A 119 -2.14 5.49 3.02
N GLN A 120 -0.84 5.22 3.07
CA GLN A 120 -0.21 4.00 2.56
C GLN A 120 -0.04 2.93 3.65
N LEU A 121 -0.42 3.24 4.89
CA LEU A 121 -0.39 2.26 5.97
C LEU A 121 -1.34 1.10 5.65
N PRO A 122 -0.89 -0.16 5.80
CA PRO A 122 -1.75 -1.32 5.70
C PRO A 122 -2.96 -1.20 6.64
N THR A 123 -4.15 -1.53 6.15
CA THR A 123 -5.40 -1.35 6.91
C THR A 123 -5.42 -2.13 8.22
N ASP A 124 -4.79 -3.29 8.24
CA ASP A 124 -4.65 -4.13 9.41
C ASP A 124 -3.81 -3.44 10.50
N TRP A 125 -2.75 -2.71 10.16
CA TRP A 125 -1.87 -2.04 11.13
C TRP A 125 -2.18 -0.56 11.37
N ALA A 126 -2.90 0.10 10.47
CA ALA A 126 -3.04 1.55 10.44
C ALA A 126 -3.55 2.14 11.75
N GLU A 127 -4.59 1.56 12.35
CA GLU A 127 -5.17 2.07 13.61
C GLU A 127 -4.18 1.97 14.78
N GLN A 128 -3.49 0.84 14.90
CA GLN A 128 -2.55 0.58 15.97
C GLN A 128 -1.30 1.45 15.86
N ILE A 129 -0.79 1.63 14.63
CA ILE A 129 0.34 2.53 14.36
C ILE A 129 -0.04 3.97 14.71
N LYS A 130 -1.22 4.43 14.28
CA LYS A 130 -1.72 5.79 14.57
C LYS A 130 -1.93 6.04 16.07
N ALA A 131 -2.35 5.02 16.82
CA ALA A 131 -2.53 5.09 18.26
C ALA A 131 -1.21 4.97 19.05
N THR A 132 -0.15 4.49 18.43
CA THR A 132 1.15 4.29 19.08
C THR A 132 1.93 5.60 19.09
N LYS A 133 2.41 6.00 20.29
CA LYS A 133 3.27 7.17 20.44
C LYS A 133 4.61 6.98 19.72
N VAL A 134 5.21 8.06 19.25
CA VAL A 134 6.56 8.04 18.65
C VAL A 134 7.54 7.37 19.62
N GLY A 135 8.38 6.46 19.08
CA GLY A 135 9.33 5.67 19.87
C GLY A 135 8.71 4.52 20.66
N GLY A 136 7.39 4.33 20.59
CA GLY A 136 6.70 3.16 21.13
C GLY A 136 6.61 2.01 20.13
N ALA A 137 5.99 0.92 20.58
CA ALA A 137 5.68 -0.25 19.77
C ALA A 137 4.19 -0.61 19.91
N THR A 138 3.59 -1.07 18.82
CA THR A 138 2.21 -1.57 18.78
C THR A 138 2.03 -2.79 19.68
N PRO A 139 0.79 -3.17 20.03
CA PRO A 139 0.52 -4.49 20.60
C PRO A 139 1.04 -5.63 19.71
N THR A 140 1.38 -6.76 20.32
CA THR A 140 1.77 -7.96 19.57
C THR A 140 0.55 -8.58 18.89
N ARG A 141 0.78 -9.20 17.74
CA ARG A 141 -0.25 -9.84 16.93
C ARG A 141 0.22 -11.16 16.39
N GLU A 142 -0.69 -12.11 16.35
CA GLU A 142 -0.45 -13.39 15.71
C GLU A 142 -0.75 -13.26 14.22
N THR A 143 0.21 -13.65 13.38
CA THR A 143 0.13 -13.64 11.92
C THR A 143 0.51 -15.03 11.39
N GLU A 144 0.44 -15.24 10.09
CA GLU A 144 0.90 -16.48 9.46
C GLU A 144 2.39 -16.76 9.70
N ARG A 145 3.21 -15.69 9.74
CA ARG A 145 4.67 -15.81 9.96
C ARG A 145 5.05 -16.06 11.42
N GLY A 146 4.16 -15.73 12.36
CA GLY A 146 4.40 -15.95 13.78
C GLY A 146 3.75 -14.89 14.64
N VAL A 147 4.54 -14.24 15.51
CA VAL A 147 4.07 -13.12 16.34
C VAL A 147 4.83 -11.84 15.97
N GLU A 148 4.10 -10.77 15.71
CA GLU A 148 4.64 -9.55 15.14
C GLU A 148 4.23 -8.31 15.93
N PHE A 149 5.09 -7.29 15.91
CA PHE A 149 4.75 -5.93 16.30
C PHE A 149 5.55 -4.93 15.44
N ILE A 150 5.09 -3.69 15.43
CA ILE A 150 5.72 -2.55 14.74
C ILE A 150 6.08 -1.48 15.75
#